data_AF-A0A523HL72-F1
#
_entry.id   AF-A0A523HL72-F1
#
_cell.length_a   1.000
_cell.length_b   1.000
_cell.length_c   1.000
_cell.angle_alpha   90.00
_cell.angle_beta   90.00
_cell.angle_gamma   90.00
#
_symmetry.space_group_name_H-M   'P 1'
#
loop_
_entity.id
_entity.type
_entity.pdbx_description
1 polymer ?
#
loop_
_entity_poly.entity_id
_entity_poly.type
_entity_poly.pdbx_seq_one_letter_code
_entity_poly.pdbx_strand_id
1 'polypeptide(L)'
;MFWKSFVFAILIAIGFGCSGDSAELTNALESITAADLSADVQVLGSDEFEGRKPSSPGEEKTISFLKEEFQKLGLQPGNGDSYFQEVPLVEITSNSDSKLNIKGKNKSATF
;
A
#
# COMPACT_ATOMS: atom_id res chain seq x y z
N MET A 1 -26.75 54.06 10.28
CA MET A 1 -27.75 52.98 10.05
C MET A 1 -27.28 51.90 9.07
N PHE A 2 -26.16 52.07 8.35
CA PHE A 2 -25.69 51.13 7.32
C PHE A 2 -24.70 50.04 7.79
N TRP A 3 -24.07 50.20 8.97
CA TRP A 3 -23.08 49.23 9.46
C TRP A 3 -23.71 47.97 10.09
N LYS A 4 -24.92 48.09 10.63
CA LYS A 4 -25.63 46.97 11.29
C LYS A 4 -26.05 45.89 10.28
N SER A 5 -26.33 46.25 9.02
CA SER A 5 -26.69 45.32 7.95
C SER A 5 -25.50 44.52 7.41
N PHE A 6 -24.27 45.04 7.52
CA PHE A 6 -23.06 44.36 7.05
C PHE A 6 -22.53 43.33 8.06
N VAL A 7 -22.71 43.58 9.36
CA VAL A 7 -22.33 42.63 10.43
C VAL A 7 -23.29 41.43 10.48
N PHE A 8 -24.56 41.61 10.09
CA PHE A 8 -25.55 40.54 10.07
C PHE A 8 -25.34 39.54 8.92
N ALA A 9 -24.73 39.97 7.81
CA ALA A 9 -24.44 39.10 6.65
C ALA A 9 -23.22 38.20 6.86
N ILE A 10 -22.26 38.59 7.71
CA ILE A 10 -21.07 37.79 8.03
C ILE A 10 -21.35 36.71 9.10
N LEU A 11 -22.39 36.89 9.92
CA LEU A 11 -22.81 35.91 10.93
C LEU A 11 -23.57 34.69 10.36
N ILE A 12 -24.05 34.76 9.12
CA ILE A 12 -24.78 33.64 8.47
C ILE A 12 -23.82 32.73 7.67
N ALA A 13 -22.63 33.22 7.29
CA ALA A 13 -21.67 32.46 6.49
C ALA A 13 -20.73 31.54 7.32
N ILE A 14 -20.74 31.64 8.65
CA ILE A 14 -19.87 30.86 9.55
C ILE A 14 -20.61 29.63 10.14
N GLY A 15 -21.90 29.44 9.79
CA GLY A 15 -22.75 28.39 10.35
C GLY A 15 -22.65 26.99 9.71
N PHE A 16 -21.98 26.82 8.56
CA PHE A 16 -21.75 25.50 7.97
C PHE A 16 -20.46 24.88 8.52
N GLY A 17 -20.47 24.64 9.84
CA GLY A 17 -19.49 23.77 10.47
C GLY A 17 -19.64 22.34 9.91
N CYS A 18 -18.51 21.71 9.59
CA CYS A 18 -18.39 20.33 9.12
C CYS A 18 -19.37 19.39 9.82
N SER A 19 -20.40 18.97 9.10
CA SER A 19 -21.03 17.67 9.33
C SER A 19 -20.31 16.71 8.39
N GLY A 20 -19.23 16.08 8.88
CA GLY A 20 -18.74 14.87 8.24
C GLY A 20 -19.89 13.87 8.31
N ASP A 21 -20.42 13.50 7.16
CA ASP A 21 -21.67 12.74 7.06
C ASP A 21 -21.44 11.35 7.64
N SER A 22 -21.96 11.08 8.84
CA SER A 22 -21.80 9.78 9.50
C SER A 22 -22.27 8.62 8.61
N ALA A 23 -23.20 8.90 7.69
CA ALA A 23 -23.64 7.97 6.66
C ALA A 23 -22.54 7.61 5.65
N GLU A 24 -21.71 8.55 5.19
CA GLU A 24 -20.58 8.23 4.31
C GLU A 24 -19.54 7.36 5.02
N LEU A 25 -19.21 7.69 6.26
CA LEU A 25 -18.29 6.88 7.06
C LEU A 25 -18.82 5.46 7.27
N THR A 26 -20.13 5.31 7.45
CA THR A 26 -20.78 4.00 7.62
C THR A 26 -20.73 3.19 6.33
N ASN A 27 -21.05 3.81 5.17
CA ASN A 27 -20.92 3.17 3.87
C ASN A 27 -19.47 2.77 3.56
N ALA A 28 -18.49 3.61 3.89
CA ALA A 28 -17.08 3.27 3.73
C ALA A 28 -16.66 2.08 4.60
N LEU A 29 -17.12 2.01 5.85
CA LEU A 29 -16.88 0.86 6.74
C LEU A 29 -17.53 -0.42 6.22
N GLU A 30 -18.77 -0.32 5.71
CA GLU A 30 -19.50 -1.47 5.14
C GLU A 30 -18.91 -1.94 3.80
N SER A 31 -18.27 -1.05 3.04
CA SER A 31 -17.63 -1.40 1.77
C SER A 31 -16.41 -2.31 1.91
N ILE A 32 -15.80 -2.38 3.11
CA ILE A 32 -14.67 -3.26 3.39
C ILE A 32 -15.22 -4.60 3.88
N THR A 33 -15.33 -5.57 2.97
CA THR A 33 -15.87 -6.89 3.32
C THR A 33 -14.77 -7.93 3.53
N ALA A 34 -15.04 -8.89 4.42
CA ALA A 34 -14.13 -10.02 4.63
C ALA A 34 -14.04 -10.93 3.38
N ALA A 35 -15.07 -10.94 2.54
CA ALA A 35 -15.11 -11.74 1.32
C ALA A 35 -14.12 -11.21 0.28
N ASP A 36 -14.13 -9.89 0.05
CA ASP A 36 -13.22 -9.24 -0.91
C ASP A 36 -11.77 -9.42 -0.47
N LEU A 37 -11.48 -9.15 0.82
CA LEU A 37 -10.15 -9.38 1.37
C LEU A 37 -9.69 -10.84 1.22
N SER A 38 -10.59 -11.81 1.43
CA SER A 38 -10.26 -13.22 1.26
C SER A 38 -9.97 -13.57 -0.19
N ALA A 39 -10.73 -13.02 -1.15
CA ALA A 39 -10.50 -13.24 -2.57
C ALA A 39 -9.12 -12.73 -3.00
N ASP A 40 -8.76 -11.50 -2.61
CA ASP A 40 -7.46 -10.90 -2.92
C ASP A 40 -6.29 -11.73 -2.34
N VAL A 41 -6.43 -12.15 -1.07
CA VAL A 41 -5.41 -12.97 -0.41
C VAL A 41 -5.27 -14.34 -1.08
N GLN A 42 -6.36 -14.95 -1.54
CA GLN A 42 -6.31 -16.23 -2.26
C GLN A 42 -5.57 -16.09 -3.60
N VAL A 43 -5.82 -15.02 -4.36
CA VAL A 43 -5.12 -14.76 -5.63
C VAL A 43 -3.64 -14.53 -5.37
N LEU A 44 -3.29 -13.58 -4.49
CA LEU A 44 -1.90 -13.21 -4.20
C LEU A 44 -1.09 -14.32 -3.51
N GLY A 45 -1.78 -15.23 -2.81
CA GLY A 45 -1.20 -16.39 -2.15
C GLY A 45 -1.22 -17.67 -2.99
N SER A 46 -1.72 -17.62 -4.23
CA SER A 46 -1.82 -18.79 -5.10
C SER A 46 -0.46 -19.22 -5.67
N ASP A 47 -0.36 -20.49 -6.04
CA ASP A 47 0.85 -21.05 -6.68
C ASP A 47 1.19 -20.32 -7.99
N GLU A 48 0.19 -19.80 -8.71
CA GLU A 48 0.41 -19.02 -9.93
C GLU A 48 1.27 -17.77 -9.67
N PHE A 49 1.19 -17.18 -8.49
CA PHE A 49 1.99 -16.02 -8.15
C PHE A 49 3.42 -16.40 -7.73
N GLU A 50 3.73 -17.68 -7.48
CA GLU A 50 5.09 -18.20 -7.23
C GLU A 50 5.85 -17.46 -6.09
N GLY A 51 5.13 -16.72 -5.23
CA GLY A 51 5.69 -15.83 -4.22
C GLY A 51 5.90 -14.39 -4.70
N ARG A 52 6.42 -13.52 -3.83
CA ARG A 52 6.50 -12.06 -4.09
C ARG A 52 7.89 -11.50 -3.81
N LYS A 53 8.92 -12.30 -4.11
CA LYS A 53 10.31 -11.87 -4.00
C LYS A 53 10.55 -10.75 -5.04
N PRO A 54 11.28 -9.67 -4.70
CA PRO A 54 11.72 -8.71 -5.69
C PRO A 54 12.52 -9.36 -6.82
N SER A 55 12.43 -8.80 -8.02
CA SER A 55 13.00 -9.29 -9.27
C SER A 55 12.59 -10.72 -9.63
N SER A 56 11.35 -11.14 -9.30
CA SER A 56 10.80 -12.44 -9.67
C SER A 56 9.57 -12.32 -10.59
N PRO A 57 9.19 -13.38 -11.33
CA PRO A 57 7.94 -13.39 -12.11
C PRO A 57 6.70 -13.13 -11.26
N GLY A 58 6.73 -13.54 -9.98
CA GLY A 58 5.66 -13.30 -9.03
C GLY A 58 5.48 -11.84 -8.64
N GLU A 59 6.56 -11.06 -8.63
CA GLU A 59 6.47 -9.61 -8.48
C GLU A 59 5.72 -8.98 -9.66
N GLU A 60 6.09 -9.32 -10.91
CA GLU A 60 5.45 -8.78 -12.11
C GLU A 60 3.93 -9.01 -12.11
N LYS A 61 3.50 -10.23 -11.72
CA LYS A 61 2.07 -10.57 -11.56
C LYS A 61 1.43 -9.75 -10.44
N THR A 62 2.11 -9.63 -9.30
CA THR A 62 1.61 -8.90 -8.12
C THR A 62 1.40 -7.42 -8.42
N ILE A 63 2.39 -6.74 -9.00
CA ILE A 63 2.28 -5.30 -9.29
C ILE A 63 1.22 -5.03 -10.36
N SER A 64 1.06 -5.94 -11.33
CA SER A 64 0.02 -5.85 -12.36
C SER A 64 -1.38 -6.01 -11.76
N PHE A 65 -1.57 -7.02 -10.89
CA PHE A 65 -2.82 -7.20 -10.14
C PHE A 65 -3.19 -5.95 -9.34
N LEU A 66 -2.25 -5.38 -8.57
CA LEU A 66 -2.50 -4.18 -7.77
C LEU A 66 -2.87 -2.97 -8.62
N LYS A 67 -2.19 -2.78 -9.76
CA LYS A 67 -2.54 -1.73 -10.73
C LYS A 67 -3.96 -1.91 -11.24
N GLU A 68 -4.34 -3.13 -11.63
CA GLU A 68 -5.68 -3.43 -12.13
C GLU A 68 -6.76 -3.17 -11.08
N GLU A 69 -6.55 -3.58 -9.82
CA GLU A 69 -7.47 -3.28 -8.72
C GLU A 69 -7.60 -1.77 -8.48
N PHE A 70 -6.51 -1.02 -8.51
CA PHE A 70 -6.56 0.45 -8.39
C PHE A 70 -7.33 1.09 -9.55
N GLN A 71 -7.16 0.57 -10.77
CA GLN A 71 -7.91 1.04 -11.93
C GLN A 71 -9.41 0.71 -11.82
N LYS A 72 -9.77 -0.48 -11.33
CA LYS A 72 -11.17 -0.87 -11.07
C LYS A 72 -11.84 0.05 -10.06
N LEU A 73 -11.10 0.48 -9.04
CA LEU A 73 -11.55 1.46 -8.05
C LEU A 73 -11.60 2.91 -8.58
N GLY A 74 -11.15 3.16 -9.82
CA GLY A 74 -11.14 4.49 -10.42
C GLY A 74 -10.02 5.41 -9.90
N LEU A 75 -9.03 4.86 -9.21
CA LEU A 75 -7.91 5.62 -8.69
C LEU A 75 -7.01 6.11 -9.82
N GLN A 76 -6.51 7.34 -9.68
CA GLN A 76 -5.52 7.91 -10.60
C GLN A 76 -4.10 7.45 -10.22
N PRO A 77 -3.14 7.50 -11.16
CA PRO A 77 -1.77 7.15 -10.86
C PRO A 77 -1.16 8.08 -9.81
N GLY A 78 -0.38 7.51 -8.88
CA GLY A 78 0.23 8.24 -7.76
C GLY A 78 1.66 8.74 -8.01
N ASN A 79 2.30 8.30 -9.09
CA ASN A 79 3.68 8.65 -9.44
C ASN A 79 3.73 9.31 -10.83
N GLY A 80 3.18 10.52 -10.92
CA GLY A 80 2.95 11.20 -12.20
C GLY A 80 1.91 10.44 -13.02
N ASP A 81 2.26 10.03 -14.23
CA ASP A 81 1.39 9.23 -15.10
C ASP A 81 1.46 7.72 -14.82
N SER A 82 2.24 7.29 -13.80
CA SER A 82 2.49 5.89 -13.47
C SER A 82 1.84 5.46 -12.15
N TYR A 83 1.33 4.22 -12.13
CA TYR A 83 0.91 3.53 -10.90
C TYR A 83 2.09 2.88 -10.16
N PHE A 84 3.28 2.86 -10.77
CA PHE A 84 4.47 2.22 -10.23
C PHE A 84 5.49 3.23 -9.76
N GLN A 85 6.14 2.92 -8.64
CA GLN A 85 7.29 3.64 -8.11
C GLN A 85 8.54 2.77 -8.25
N GLU A 86 9.57 3.30 -8.90
CA GLU A 86 10.86 2.63 -8.99
C GLU A 86 11.57 2.65 -7.63
N VAL A 87 12.04 1.49 -7.19
CA VAL A 87 12.78 1.32 -5.95
C VAL A 87 14.09 0.60 -6.26
N PRO A 88 15.25 1.15 -5.84
CA PRO A 88 16.53 0.49 -6.06
C PRO A 88 16.61 -0.80 -5.23
N LEU A 89 16.96 -1.92 -5.90
CA LEU A 89 17.05 -3.24 -5.27
C LEU A 89 18.51 -3.65 -5.04
N VAL A 90 18.72 -4.44 -4.00
CA VAL A 90 19.99 -5.14 -3.72
C VAL A 90 19.66 -6.61 -3.55
N GLU A 91 20.38 -7.48 -4.26
CA GLU A 91 20.25 -8.92 -4.14
C GLU A 91 21.38 -9.51 -3.29
N ILE A 92 21.03 -10.42 -2.39
CA ILE A 92 21.99 -11.23 -1.64
C ILE A 92 21.70 -12.68 -1.97
N THR A 93 22.66 -13.36 -2.59
CA THR A 93 22.56 -14.78 -2.94
C THR A 93 23.41 -15.59 -1.97
N SER A 94 22.83 -16.64 -1.38
CA SER A 94 23.59 -17.58 -0.55
C SER A 94 24.36 -18.55 -1.44
N ASN A 95 25.65 -18.76 -1.17
CA ASN A 95 26.45 -19.78 -1.83
C ASN A 95 26.47 -21.05 -0.98
N SER A 96 26.22 -22.21 -1.59
CA SER A 96 26.28 -23.53 -0.94
C SER A 96 27.68 -23.89 -0.41
N ASP A 97 28.73 -23.25 -0.91
CA ASP A 97 30.12 -23.46 -0.49
C ASP A 97 30.51 -22.63 0.75
N SER A 98 29.53 -21.98 1.39
CA SER A 98 29.76 -21.19 2.60
C SER A 98 30.36 -22.07 3.71
N LYS A 99 31.60 -21.77 4.11
CA LYS A 99 32.31 -22.43 5.22
C LYS A 99 32.31 -21.55 6.45
N LEU A 100 31.90 -22.11 7.59
CA LEU A 100 32.00 -21.43 8.88
C LEU A 100 33.41 -21.61 9.43
N ASN A 101 34.18 -20.52 9.51
CA ASN A 101 35.52 -20.53 10.10
C ASN A 101 35.49 -19.89 11.50
N ILE A 102 35.78 -20.68 12.53
CA ILE A 102 35.86 -20.22 13.93
C ILE A 102 37.33 -20.11 14.34
N LYS A 103 37.79 -18.91 14.70
CA LYS A 103 39.15 -18.66 15.24
C LYS A 103 39.08 -18.30 16.72
N GLY A 104 39.81 -19.05 17.55
CA GLY A 104 40.10 -18.75 18.96
C GLY A 104 41.59 -18.49 19.18
N LYS A 105 41.96 -18.11 20.41
CA LYS A 105 43.31 -17.62 20.77
C LYS A 105 44.47 -18.53 20.31
N ASN A 106 44.24 -19.85 20.24
CA ASN A 106 45.22 -20.85 19.77
C ASN A 106 44.59 -22.02 18.95
N LYS A 107 43.35 -21.88 18.45
CA LYS A 107 42.66 -22.97 17.72
C LYS A 107 41.79 -22.41 16.60
N SER A 108 41.71 -23.12 15.47
CA SER A 108 40.78 -22.80 14.38
C SER A 108 40.02 -24.06 13.97
N ALA A 109 38.74 -23.91 13.62
CA ALA A 109 37.91 -24.98 13.06
C ALA A 109 37.09 -24.45 11.87
N THR A 110 36.91 -25.29 10.85
CA THR A 110 36.11 -25.00 9.66
C THR A 110 35.01 -26.04 9.54
N PHE A 111 33.77 -25.59 9.34
CA PHE A 111 32.57 -26.41 9.10
C PHE A 111 32.03 -26.15 7.70
#